data_AF-A0AAD9DLH7-F1
#
_entry.id   AF-A0AAD9DLH7-F1
#
_cell.length_a   1.000
_cell.length_b   1.000
_cell.length_c   1.000
_cell.angle_alpha   90.00
_cell.angle_beta   90.00
_cell.angle_gamma   90.00
#
_symmetry.space_group_name_H-M   'P 1'
#
loop_
_entity.id
_entity.type
_entity.pdbx_description
1 polymer ?
#
loop_
_entity_poly.entity_id
_entity_poly.type
_entity_poly.pdbx_seq_one_letter_code
_entity_poly.pdbx_strand_id
1 'polypeptide(L)'
;MINHRGLHSPRRGLTFEVLRAVPIVYLPRLFFFCACSLALPLLQIRFLLLFSRQGRVRLQKWFTALSEHEKKKVVREMSLAVLTRPPKACNFLQWKDLKVVYRRYASLYFCCGLEQRDNELLTLEIIHRYVELLDQYFGNVCELDIIFNFEKAYFILDEFIIGGEIQETSKMCVAKSMEEADANQEVGHTHTHTQHIQGLSRGETW
;
A
#
# COMPACT_ATOMS: atom_id res chain seq x y z
N MET A 1 -7.87 -12.24 -46.75
CA MET A 1 -6.48 -11.73 -46.80
C MET A 1 -6.19 -11.03 -45.48
N ILE A 2 -5.14 -11.50 -44.82
CA ILE A 2 -4.70 -11.14 -43.47
C ILE A 2 -4.20 -9.69 -43.48
N ASN A 3 -4.66 -8.87 -42.55
CA ASN A 3 -4.09 -7.54 -42.34
C ASN A 3 -3.39 -7.51 -40.98
N HIS A 4 -2.07 -7.69 -41.01
CA HIS A 4 -1.17 -7.47 -39.88
C HIS A 4 -1.13 -5.97 -39.55
N ARG A 5 -1.63 -5.58 -38.38
CA ARG A 5 -1.21 -4.33 -37.73
C ARG A 5 -0.68 -4.67 -36.35
N GLY A 6 0.62 -4.42 -36.19
CA GLY A 6 1.38 -4.74 -35.00
C GLY A 6 0.85 -4.02 -33.77
N LEU A 7 0.72 -4.78 -32.68
CA LEU A 7 0.64 -4.24 -31.33
C LEU A 7 2.01 -3.64 -30.96
N HIS A 8 2.19 -2.35 -31.23
CA HIS A 8 3.16 -1.56 -30.47
C HIS A 8 2.51 -1.14 -29.16
N SER A 9 2.86 -1.84 -28.08
CA SER A 9 2.58 -1.42 -26.71
C SER A 9 3.33 -0.11 -26.42
N PRO A 10 2.66 0.98 -26.01
CA PRO A 10 3.37 2.12 -25.47
C PRO A 10 3.83 1.73 -24.06
N ARG A 11 5.15 1.61 -23.86
CA ARG A 11 5.76 1.65 -22.53
C ARG A 11 5.35 2.98 -21.89
N ARG A 12 4.34 2.96 -21.03
CA ARG A 12 3.91 4.15 -20.30
C ARG A 12 4.91 4.39 -19.17
N GLY A 13 5.74 5.40 -19.36
CA GLY A 13 6.60 5.94 -18.31
C GLY A 13 5.78 6.36 -17.10
N LEU A 14 6.43 6.32 -15.94
CA LEU A 14 5.93 6.98 -14.73
C LEU A 14 5.62 8.43 -15.07
N THR A 15 4.33 8.80 -15.09
CA THR A 15 3.94 10.19 -15.25
C THR A 15 4.33 10.95 -13.99
N PHE A 16 4.93 12.13 -14.19
CA PHE A 16 5.43 13.07 -13.17
C PHE A 16 4.43 13.46 -12.06
N GLU A 17 3.15 13.10 -12.18
CA GLU A 17 2.13 13.37 -11.16
C GLU A 17 2.29 12.52 -9.89
N VAL A 18 2.88 11.32 -9.97
CA VAL A 18 3.11 10.49 -8.77
C VAL A 18 4.14 11.13 -7.83
N LEU A 19 5.09 11.90 -8.36
CA LEU A 19 6.13 12.59 -7.59
C LEU A 19 5.63 13.83 -6.84
N ARG A 20 4.45 14.37 -7.16
CA ARG A 20 3.91 15.58 -6.51
C ARG A 20 3.19 15.33 -5.19
N ALA A 21 2.86 14.08 -4.88
CA ALA A 21 2.16 13.70 -3.65
C ALA A 21 3.09 13.07 -2.59
N VAL A 22 4.38 12.97 -2.90
CA VAL A 22 5.36 12.39 -1.98
C VAL A 22 5.89 13.51 -1.09
N PRO A 23 5.68 13.45 0.25
CA PRO A 23 6.23 14.45 1.16
C PRO A 23 7.74 14.64 0.95
N ILE A 24 8.23 15.88 1.08
CA ILE A 24 9.63 16.25 0.81
C ILE A 24 10.65 15.39 1.60
N VAL A 25 10.21 14.79 2.71
CA VAL A 25 10.99 13.85 3.55
C VAL A 25 11.42 12.58 2.81
N TYR A 26 10.64 12.11 1.82
CA TYR A 26 10.94 10.89 1.06
C TYR A 26 11.87 11.12 -0.13
N LEU A 27 12.11 12.37 -0.55
CA LEU A 27 12.97 12.68 -1.71
C LEU A 27 14.41 12.11 -1.59
N PRO A 28 15.12 12.24 -0.45
CA PRO A 28 16.45 11.63 -0.32
C PRO A 28 16.41 10.10 -0.33
N ARG A 29 15.32 9.47 0.15
CA ARG A 29 15.15 8.01 0.12
C ARG A 29 14.79 7.50 -1.30
N LEU A 30 13.99 8.24 -2.06
CA LEU A 30 13.69 7.96 -3.48
C LEU A 30 14.91 8.06 -4.39
N PHE A 31 15.82 9.01 -4.14
CA PHE A 31 17.05 9.15 -4.92
C PHE A 31 17.99 7.93 -4.77
N PHE A 32 18.05 7.34 -3.57
CA PHE A 32 18.84 6.12 -3.33
C PHE A 32 18.21 4.88 -3.98
N PHE A 33 16.88 4.80 -3.97
CA PHE A 33 16.11 3.72 -4.58
C PHE A 33 16.30 3.65 -6.12
N CYS A 34 16.24 4.80 -6.80
CA CYS A 34 16.43 4.89 -8.26
C CYS A 34 17.81 4.39 -8.74
N ALA A 35 18.85 4.53 -7.92
CA ALA A 35 20.20 4.06 -8.25
C ALA A 35 20.37 2.53 -8.13
N CYS A 36 19.56 1.86 -7.31
CA CYS A 36 19.65 0.41 -7.06
C CYS A 36 18.80 -0.42 -8.04
N SER A 37 17.73 0.15 -8.62
CA SER A 37 16.81 -0.58 -9.52
C SER A 37 17.39 -1.02 -10.87
N LEU A 38 18.63 -0.64 -11.20
CA LEU A 38 19.27 -1.02 -12.46
C LEU A 38 19.95 -2.40 -12.45
N ALA A 39 20.05 -3.10 -11.31
CA ALA A 39 20.94 -4.27 -11.18
C ALA A 39 20.31 -5.60 -10.72
N LEU A 40 19.03 -5.67 -10.32
CA LEU A 40 18.41 -6.93 -9.85
C LEU A 40 16.98 -7.11 -10.40
N PRO A 41 16.51 -8.36 -10.59
CA PRO A 41 15.10 -8.63 -10.83
C PRO A 41 14.33 -8.32 -9.54
N LEU A 42 13.86 -7.07 -9.45
CA LEU A 42 13.14 -6.59 -8.29
C LEU A 42 11.73 -7.16 -8.26
N LEU A 43 11.31 -7.58 -7.07
CA LEU A 43 9.97 -8.06 -6.79
C LEU A 43 8.96 -6.96 -7.10
N GLN A 44 8.03 -7.18 -8.01
CA GLN A 44 7.10 -6.14 -8.47
C GLN A 44 5.67 -6.42 -8.03
N ILE A 45 5.31 -5.91 -6.85
CA ILE A 45 3.94 -5.99 -6.33
C ILE A 45 3.04 -5.02 -7.10
N ARG A 46 1.96 -5.53 -7.70
CA ARG A 46 0.99 -4.72 -8.47
C ARG A 46 -0.04 -4.07 -7.56
N PHE A 47 -0.51 -4.81 -6.56
CA PHE A 47 -1.47 -4.36 -5.57
C PHE A 47 -1.36 -5.15 -4.27
N LEU A 48 -1.81 -4.53 -3.17
CA LEU A 48 -1.98 -5.15 -1.86
C LEU A 48 -3.37 -4.81 -1.34
N LEU A 49 -4.13 -5.84 -0.96
CA LEU A 49 -5.50 -5.74 -0.48
C LEU A 49 -5.62 -6.36 0.91
N LEU A 50 -6.32 -5.67 1.81
CA LEU A 50 -6.82 -6.22 3.06
C LEU A 50 -8.34 -6.28 2.99
N PHE A 51 -8.91 -7.44 3.28
CA PHE A 51 -10.36 -7.58 3.43
C PHE A 51 -10.72 -8.55 4.54
N SER A 52 -11.88 -8.30 5.15
CA SER A 52 -12.45 -9.13 6.21
C SER A 52 -12.97 -10.46 5.67
N ARG A 53 -13.31 -11.37 6.60
CA ARG A 53 -14.03 -12.62 6.28
C ARG A 53 -15.35 -12.39 5.55
N GLN A 54 -15.99 -11.22 5.74
CA GLN A 54 -17.22 -10.84 5.03
C GLN A 54 -16.95 -10.22 3.65
N GLY A 55 -15.70 -10.17 3.19
CA GLY A 55 -15.31 -9.55 1.91
C GLY A 55 -15.34 -8.03 1.92
N ARG A 56 -15.47 -7.39 3.10
CA ARG A 56 -15.37 -5.93 3.22
C ARG A 56 -13.90 -5.53 3.18
N VAL A 57 -13.53 -4.68 2.23
CA VAL A 57 -12.19 -4.12 2.08
C VAL A 57 -11.88 -3.18 3.24
N ARG A 58 -10.68 -3.31 3.81
CA ARG A 58 -10.15 -2.45 4.87
C ARG A 58 -9.03 -1.55 4.36
N LEU A 59 -8.22 -2.06 3.44
CA LEU A 59 -7.11 -1.32 2.82
C LEU A 59 -6.93 -1.81 1.39
N GLN A 60 -6.67 -0.89 0.45
CA GLN A 60 -6.28 -1.21 -0.92
C GLN A 60 -5.15 -0.29 -1.38
N LYS A 61 -3.97 -0.84 -1.61
CA LYS A 61 -2.82 -0.12 -2.18
C LYS A 61 -2.59 -0.60 -3.60
N TRP A 62 -2.54 0.35 -4.54
CA TRP A 62 -2.29 0.10 -5.95
C TRP A 62 -0.95 0.71 -6.31
N PHE A 63 0.02 -0.12 -6.66
CA PHE A 63 1.34 0.34 -7.11
C PHE A 63 1.37 0.62 -8.61
N THR A 64 0.29 0.27 -9.30
CA THR A 64 0.20 0.34 -10.76
C THR A 64 -1.05 1.10 -11.16
N ALA A 65 -0.91 1.97 -12.15
CA ALA A 65 -2.02 2.78 -12.64
C ALA A 65 -3.08 1.89 -13.30
N LEU A 66 -4.25 1.82 -12.66
CA LEU A 66 -5.45 1.13 -13.13
C LEU A 66 -6.65 2.07 -13.05
N SER A 67 -7.64 1.89 -13.91
CA SER A 67 -8.89 2.65 -13.80
C SER A 67 -9.69 2.21 -12.57
N GLU A 68 -10.52 3.10 -12.03
CA GLU A 68 -11.40 2.76 -10.89
C GLU A 68 -12.35 1.59 -11.18
N HIS A 69 -12.77 1.45 -12.44
CA HIS A 69 -13.58 0.31 -12.87
C HIS A 69 -12.80 -1.00 -12.74
N GLU A 70 -11.55 -1.04 -13.19
CA GLU A 70 -10.68 -2.21 -13.09
C GLU A 70 -10.34 -2.53 -11.64
N LYS A 71 -10.02 -1.52 -10.82
CA LYS A 71 -9.75 -1.71 -9.38
C LYS A 71 -10.93 -2.40 -8.68
N LYS A 72 -12.15 -1.91 -8.90
CA LYS A 72 -13.37 -2.53 -8.33
C LYS A 72 -13.57 -3.96 -8.82
N LYS A 73 -13.26 -4.25 -10.08
CA LYS A 73 -13.33 -5.61 -10.64
C LYS A 73 -12.31 -6.53 -9.98
N VAL A 74 -11.05 -6.11 -9.88
CA VAL A 74 -9.97 -6.87 -9.22
C VAL A 74 -10.33 -7.16 -7.77
N VAL A 75 -10.75 -6.15 -7.00
CA VAL A 75 -11.12 -6.32 -5.59
C VAL A 75 -12.21 -7.38 -5.40
N ARG A 76 -13.26 -7.33 -6.24
CA ARG A 76 -14.36 -8.30 -6.19
C ARG A 76 -13.89 -9.71 -6.53
N GLU A 77 -13.15 -9.86 -7.63
CA GLU A 77 -12.63 -11.16 -8.08
C GLU A 77 -11.65 -11.77 -7.05
N MET A 78 -10.74 -10.97 -6.48
CA MET A 78 -9.77 -11.42 -5.47
C MET A 78 -10.44 -11.83 -4.18
N SER A 79 -11.36 -11.01 -3.67
CA SER A 79 -12.07 -11.31 -2.41
C SER A 79 -12.87 -12.59 -2.55
N LEU A 80 -13.60 -12.77 -3.65
CA LEU A 80 -14.38 -13.98 -3.91
C LEU A 80 -13.48 -15.22 -4.06
N ALA A 81 -12.41 -15.12 -4.85
CA ALA A 81 -11.49 -16.23 -5.10
C ALA A 81 -10.76 -16.70 -3.82
N VAL A 82 -10.41 -15.78 -2.92
CA VAL A 82 -9.74 -16.12 -1.66
C VAL A 82 -10.74 -16.67 -0.63
N LEU A 83 -11.91 -16.04 -0.47
CA LEU A 83 -12.89 -16.44 0.57
C LEU A 83 -13.53 -17.80 0.32
N THR A 84 -13.61 -18.24 -0.93
CA THR A 84 -14.18 -19.54 -1.31
C THR A 84 -13.20 -20.71 -1.17
N ARG A 85 -11.91 -20.44 -0.88
CA ARG A 85 -10.90 -21.50 -0.78
C ARG A 85 -10.96 -22.22 0.58
N PRO A 86 -10.71 -23.54 0.59
CA PRO A 86 -10.68 -24.30 1.83
C PRO A 86 -9.45 -23.91 2.67
N PRO A 87 -9.52 -23.99 4.02
CA PRO A 87 -8.44 -23.54 4.91
C PRO A 87 -7.09 -24.24 4.74
N LYS A 88 -7.08 -25.46 4.17
CA LYS A 88 -5.87 -26.26 3.92
C LYS A 88 -5.28 -26.04 2.52
N ALA A 89 -5.88 -25.19 1.69
CA ALA A 89 -5.34 -24.86 0.38
C ALA A 89 -4.02 -24.09 0.53
N CYS A 90 -3.17 -24.14 -0.50
CA CYS A 90 -1.96 -23.33 -0.52
C CYS A 90 -2.28 -21.82 -0.53
N ASN A 91 -1.29 -21.02 -0.11
CA ASN A 91 -1.37 -19.56 -0.05
C ASN A 91 -1.23 -18.86 -1.42
N PHE A 92 -1.19 -19.64 -2.51
CA PHE A 92 -0.92 -19.16 -3.86
C PHE A 92 -2.09 -19.48 -4.79
N LEU A 93 -2.41 -18.55 -5.66
CA LEU A 93 -3.40 -18.73 -6.72
C LEU A 93 -2.92 -18.03 -7.98
N GLN A 94 -3.19 -18.65 -9.13
CA GLN A 94 -2.98 -18.02 -10.43
C GLN A 94 -4.27 -17.27 -10.79
N TRP A 95 -4.14 -16.01 -11.16
CA TRP A 95 -5.26 -15.22 -11.68
C TRP A 95 -4.80 -14.44 -12.91
N LYS A 96 -5.32 -14.84 -14.08
CA LYS A 96 -4.87 -14.32 -15.38
C LYS A 96 -3.35 -14.44 -15.49
N ASP A 97 -2.67 -13.36 -15.86
CA ASP A 97 -1.23 -13.29 -16.00
C ASP A 97 -0.50 -12.95 -14.69
N LEU A 98 -1.22 -12.85 -13.57
CA LEU A 98 -0.65 -12.56 -12.25
C LEU A 98 -0.65 -13.79 -11.36
N LYS A 99 0.41 -13.89 -10.59
CA LYS A 99 0.43 -14.73 -9.39
C LYS A 99 -0.20 -13.92 -8.25
N VAL A 100 -0.93 -14.59 -7.39
CA VAL A 100 -1.57 -13.96 -6.23
C VAL A 100 -1.20 -14.75 -4.99
N VAL A 101 -0.66 -14.04 -4.01
CA VAL A 101 -0.26 -14.59 -2.72
C VAL A 101 -1.21 -14.03 -1.67
N TYR A 102 -1.77 -14.90 -0.83
CA TYR A 102 -2.64 -14.46 0.26
C TYR A 102 -2.32 -15.18 1.56
N ARG A 103 -2.59 -14.53 2.68
CA ARG A 103 -2.50 -15.12 4.01
C ARG A 103 -3.58 -14.56 4.92
N ARG A 104 -4.16 -15.44 5.73
CA ARG A 104 -5.18 -15.07 6.72
C ARG A 104 -4.53 -14.85 8.09
N TYR A 105 -4.82 -13.72 8.72
CA TYR A 105 -4.48 -13.41 10.11
C TYR A 105 -5.78 -13.06 10.86
N ALA A 106 -6.17 -13.89 11.82
CA ALA A 106 -7.44 -13.79 12.54
C ALA A 106 -8.67 -13.68 11.58
N SER A 107 -9.34 -12.53 11.53
CA SER A 107 -10.49 -12.25 10.65
C SER A 107 -10.12 -11.58 9.33
N LEU A 108 -8.85 -11.18 9.15
CA LEU A 108 -8.36 -10.44 7.99
C LEU A 108 -7.61 -11.33 7.01
N TYR A 109 -7.82 -11.05 5.73
CA TYR A 109 -7.08 -11.62 4.62
C TYR A 109 -6.21 -10.53 4.00
N PHE A 110 -4.92 -10.85 3.89
CA PHE A 110 -3.93 -10.05 3.20
C PHE A 110 -3.68 -10.71 1.85
N CYS A 111 -3.74 -9.95 0.76
CA CYS A 111 -3.68 -10.46 -0.60
C CYS A 111 -2.83 -9.54 -1.47
N CYS A 112 -1.78 -10.08 -2.08
CA CYS A 112 -0.88 -9.36 -2.98
C CYS A 112 -0.94 -9.97 -4.39
N GLY A 113 -0.97 -9.11 -5.41
CA GLY A 113 -0.80 -9.50 -6.81
C GLY A 113 0.63 -9.21 -7.28
N LEU A 114 1.28 -10.18 -7.92
CA LEU A 114 2.69 -10.14 -8.34
C LEU A 114 2.84 -10.63 -9.79
N GLU A 115 3.98 -10.31 -10.41
CA GLU A 115 4.30 -10.78 -11.75
C GLU A 115 4.70 -12.27 -11.74
N GLN A 116 4.64 -12.92 -12.91
CA GLN A 116 4.94 -14.37 -12.97
C GLN A 116 6.37 -14.75 -12.60
N ARG A 117 7.32 -13.82 -12.77
CA ARG A 117 8.75 -14.03 -12.46
C ARG A 117 9.06 -13.93 -10.96
N ASP A 118 8.14 -13.39 -10.18
CA ASP A 118 8.35 -13.08 -8.78
C ASP A 118 8.21 -14.30 -7.87
N ASN A 119 8.94 -14.27 -6.77
CA ASN A 119 8.94 -15.33 -5.76
C ASN A 119 7.76 -15.15 -4.78
N GLU A 120 6.88 -16.15 -4.77
CA GLU A 120 5.68 -16.18 -3.95
C GLU A 120 5.98 -16.27 -2.45
N LEU A 121 7.03 -17.01 -2.08
CA LEU A 121 7.45 -17.19 -0.68
C LEU A 121 8.00 -15.89 -0.12
N LEU A 122 8.78 -15.15 -0.90
CA LEU A 122 9.26 -13.83 -0.51
C LEU A 122 8.09 -12.87 -0.26
N THR A 123 7.07 -12.90 -1.13
CA THR A 123 5.86 -12.09 -0.94
C THR A 123 5.09 -12.47 0.33
N LEU A 124 5.08 -13.76 0.69
CA LEU A 124 4.45 -14.23 1.92
C LEU A 124 5.16 -13.68 3.17
N GLU A 125 6.50 -13.60 3.13
CA GLU A 125 7.32 -12.97 4.18
C GLU A 125 7.10 -11.46 4.25
N ILE A 126 6.92 -10.77 3.11
CA ILE A 126 6.56 -9.35 3.08
C ILE A 126 5.22 -9.09 3.76
N ILE A 127 4.21 -9.92 3.47
CA ILE A 127 2.91 -9.83 4.15
C ILE A 127 3.10 -10.02 5.66
N HIS A 128 3.91 -11.00 6.07
CA HIS A 128 4.17 -11.24 7.48
C HIS A 128 4.87 -10.05 8.14
N ARG A 129 5.92 -9.51 7.51
CA ARG A 129 6.64 -8.32 8.00
C ARG A 129 5.70 -7.13 8.16
N TYR A 130 4.79 -6.90 7.22
CA TYR A 130 3.82 -5.81 7.34
C TYR A 130 2.89 -6.01 8.55
N VAL A 131 2.43 -7.23 8.81
CA VAL A 131 1.63 -7.54 10.02
C VAL A 131 2.45 -7.31 11.30
N GLU A 132 3.74 -7.67 11.33
CA GLU A 132 4.60 -7.39 12.47
C GLU A 132 4.80 -5.89 12.72
N LEU A 133 4.91 -5.08 11.65
CA LEU A 133 5.01 -3.62 11.77
C LEU A 133 3.73 -3.01 12.33
N LEU A 134 2.57 -3.48 11.86
CA LEU A 134 1.27 -3.09 12.40
C LEU A 134 1.14 -3.48 13.88
N ASP A 135 1.54 -4.70 14.25
CA ASP A 135 1.47 -5.18 15.62
C ASP A 135 2.39 -4.41 16.56
N GLN A 136 3.60 -4.06 16.11
CA GLN A 136 4.52 -3.24 16.87
C GLN A 136 4.00 -1.81 17.10
N TYR A 137 3.28 -1.23 16.13
CA TYR A 137 2.73 0.12 16.25
C TYR A 137 1.48 0.17 17.12
N PHE A 138 0.50 -0.72 16.88
CA PHE A 138 -0.78 -0.71 17.60
C PHE A 138 -0.74 -1.42 18.96
N GLY A 139 0.21 -2.34 19.16
CA GLY A 139 0.32 -3.14 20.38
C GLY A 139 -0.82 -4.17 20.51
N ASN A 140 -0.64 -5.34 19.90
CA ASN A 140 -1.67 -6.37 19.72
C ASN A 140 -2.74 -5.95 18.69
N VAL A 141 -2.31 -5.74 17.44
CA VAL A 141 -3.18 -5.22 16.38
C VAL A 141 -4.41 -6.09 16.15
N CYS A 142 -5.58 -5.45 16.09
CA CYS A 142 -6.82 -6.09 15.68
C CYS A 142 -7.43 -5.44 14.42
N GLU A 143 -8.45 -6.08 13.84
CA GLU A 143 -9.13 -5.54 12.65
C GLU A 143 -9.74 -4.16 12.90
N LEU A 144 -10.24 -3.89 14.11
CA LEU A 144 -10.82 -2.61 14.45
C LEU A 144 -9.78 -1.49 14.46
N ASP A 145 -8.55 -1.75 14.91
CA ASP A 145 -7.48 -0.74 14.92
C ASP A 145 -7.17 -0.25 13.51
N ILE A 146 -7.14 -1.17 12.54
CA ILE A 146 -6.93 -0.84 11.12
C ILE A 146 -8.13 -0.07 10.55
N ILE A 147 -9.35 -0.37 10.99
CA ILE A 147 -10.57 0.35 10.53
C ILE A 147 -10.58 1.78 11.06
N PHE A 148 -10.29 1.97 12.35
CA PHE A 148 -10.34 3.29 12.99
C PHE A 148 -9.12 4.14 12.63
N ASN A 149 -7.95 3.53 12.45
CA ASN A 149 -6.69 4.21 12.15
C ASN A 149 -6.17 3.83 10.76
N PHE A 150 -7.04 3.82 9.75
CA PHE A 150 -6.67 3.39 8.39
C PHE A 150 -5.57 4.27 7.80
N GLU A 151 -5.54 5.57 8.12
CA GLU A 151 -4.50 6.51 7.69
C GLU A 151 -3.11 6.10 8.19
N LYS A 152 -3.01 5.70 9.47
CA LYS A 152 -1.76 5.19 10.06
C LYS A 152 -1.33 3.88 9.41
N ALA A 153 -2.28 3.00 9.09
CA ALA A 153 -1.96 1.77 8.36
C ALA A 153 -1.40 2.07 6.94
N TYR A 154 -1.96 3.04 6.22
CA TYR A 154 -1.39 3.48 4.94
C TYR A 154 -0.01 4.11 5.12
N PHE A 155 0.19 4.91 6.17
CA PHE A 155 1.49 5.51 6.45
C PHE A 155 2.56 4.45 6.72
N ILE A 156 2.27 3.46 7.57
CA ILE A 156 3.15 2.30 7.84
C ILE A 156 3.48 1.56 6.54
N LEU A 157 2.45 1.33 5.71
CA LEU A 157 2.63 0.63 4.44
C LEU A 157 3.52 1.40 3.47
N ASP A 158 3.39 2.73 3.44
CA ASP A 158 4.14 3.60 2.53
C ASP A 158 5.60 3.79 2.96
N GLU A 159 5.89 3.73 4.27
CA GLU A 159 7.27 3.61 4.77
C GLU A 159 7.89 2.24 4.43
N PHE A 160 7.07 1.18 4.39
CA PHE A 160 7.54 -0.17 4.16
C PHE A 160 7.75 -0.49 2.66
N ILE A 161 6.81 -0.10 1.80
CA ILE A 161 6.76 -0.46 0.39
C ILE A 161 6.51 0.79 -0.46
N ILE A 162 7.41 1.07 -1.40
CA ILE A 162 7.27 2.16 -2.35
C ILE A 162 7.39 1.64 -3.78
N GLY A 163 6.53 2.11 -4.67
CA GLY A 163 6.57 1.72 -6.09
C GLY A 163 6.33 0.22 -6.38
N GLY A 164 5.90 -0.55 -5.38
CA GLY A 164 5.71 -2.00 -5.49
C GLY A 164 6.92 -2.83 -5.06
N GLU A 165 7.96 -2.20 -4.51
CA GLU A 165 9.14 -2.87 -3.98
C GLU A 165 9.38 -2.49 -2.51
N ILE A 166 10.17 -3.31 -1.82
CA ILE A 166 10.49 -3.08 -0.41
C ILE A 166 11.44 -1.88 -0.32
N GLN A 167 11.03 -0.86 0.44
CA GLN A 167 11.87 0.29 0.72
C GLN A 167 12.68 0.06 1.99
N GLU A 168 12.01 -0.26 3.08
CA GLU A 168 12.66 -0.46 4.37
C GLU A 168 12.34 -1.81 4.98
N THR A 169 13.36 -2.45 5.55
CA THR A 169 13.19 -3.76 6.20
C THR A 169 13.33 -3.68 7.72
N SER A 170 13.94 -2.60 8.23
CA SER A 170 14.19 -2.39 9.65
C SER A 170 12.93 -1.92 10.38
N LYS A 171 12.45 -2.73 11.32
CA LYS A 171 11.32 -2.39 12.19
C LYS A 171 11.57 -1.12 13.02
N MET A 172 12.82 -0.90 13.44
CA MET A 172 13.21 0.29 14.21
C MET A 172 13.15 1.57 13.38
N CYS A 173 13.58 1.50 12.11
CA CYS A 173 13.53 2.66 11.21
C CYS A 173 12.08 3.08 10.94
N VAL A 174 11.20 2.11 10.68
CA VAL A 174 9.78 2.38 10.42
C VAL A 174 9.09 2.96 11.67
N ALA A 175 9.34 2.41 12.86
CA ALA A 175 8.78 2.93 14.10
C ALA A 175 9.23 4.37 14.39
N LYS A 176 10.52 4.66 14.22
CA LYS A 176 11.08 6.01 14.40
C LYS A 176 10.46 7.01 13.42
N SER A 177 10.31 6.63 12.15
CA SER A 177 9.67 7.49 11.14
C SER A 177 8.19 7.74 11.45
N MET A 178 7.48 6.81 12.10
CA MET A 178 6.13 7.05 12.62
C MET A 178 6.09 8.06 13.76
N GLU A 179 6.97 7.93 14.75
CA GLU A 179 7.02 8.87 15.88
C GLU A 179 7.27 10.30 15.40
N GLU A 180 8.17 10.46 14.43
CA GLU A 180 8.45 11.75 13.79
C GLU A 180 7.24 12.28 12.99
N ALA A 181 6.50 11.41 12.30
CA ALA A 181 5.31 11.79 11.55
C ALA A 181 4.12 12.14 12.44
N ASP A 182 3.93 11.41 13.54
CA ASP A 182 2.89 11.65 14.54
C ASP A 182 3.13 12.99 15.24
N ALA A 183 4.37 13.26 15.65
CA ALA A 183 4.77 14.56 16.22
C ALA A 183 4.52 15.74 15.26
N ASN A 184 4.73 15.55 13.96
CA ASN A 184 4.48 16.58 12.96
C ASN A 184 2.98 16.79 12.68
N GLN A 185 2.13 15.77 12.84
CA GLN A 185 0.68 15.89 12.65
C GLN A 185 0.00 16.64 13.81
N GLU A 186 0.50 16.51 15.04
CA GLU A 186 0.00 17.27 16.20
C GLU A 186 0.22 18.79 16.06
N VAL A 187 1.28 19.21 15.36
CA VAL A 187 1.58 20.62 15.08
C VAL A 187 0.60 21.22 14.04
N GLY A 188 0.06 20.40 13.13
CA GLY A 188 -0.93 20.82 12.13
C GLY A 188 -2.31 21.15 12.71
N HIS A 189 -2.72 20.44 13.76
CA HIS A 189 -3.99 20.71 14.45
C HIS A 189 -3.92 21.93 15.39
N THR A 190 -2.75 22.24 15.94
CA THR A 190 -2.56 23.44 16.76
C THR A 190 -2.51 24.73 15.92
N HIS A 191 -1.99 24.67 14.68
CA HIS A 191 -1.98 25.83 13.78
C HIS A 191 -3.38 26.20 13.25
N THR A 192 -4.22 25.20 12.97
CA THR A 192 -5.61 25.44 12.55
C THR A 192 -6.46 26.00 13.68
N HIS A 193 -6.24 25.56 14.93
CA HIS A 193 -6.96 26.11 16.08
C HIS A 193 -6.49 27.53 16.46
N THR A 194 -5.21 27.85 16.26
CA THR A 194 -4.68 29.19 16.57
C THR A 194 -5.11 30.24 15.52
N GLN A 195 -5.18 29.86 14.24
CA GLN A 195 -5.71 30.76 13.19
C GLN A 195 -7.21 31.01 13.31
N HIS A 196 -7.99 30.03 13.80
CA HIS A 196 -9.42 30.23 14.05
C HIS A 196 -9.71 31.14 15.26
N ILE A 197 -8.83 31.17 16.27
CA ILE A 197 -8.97 32.09 17.42
C ILE A 197 -8.47 33.50 17.07
N GLN A 198 -7.39 33.64 16.29
CA GLN A 198 -6.90 34.96 15.86
C GLN A 198 -7.80 35.64 14.79
N GLY A 199 -8.60 34.85 14.06
CA GLY A 199 -9.60 35.36 13.11
C GLY A 199 -10.87 35.91 13.75
N LEU A 200 -11.21 35.51 14.98
CA LEU A 200 -12.43 36.00 15.67
C LEU A 200 -12.21 37.29 16.47
N SER A 201 -10.96 37.74 16.63
CA SER A 201 -10.60 38.96 17.37
C SER A 201 -10.44 40.22 16.51
N ARG A 202 -10.60 40.12 15.18
CA ARG A 202 -10.70 41.30 14.30
C ARG A 202 -12.15 41.47 13.86
N GLY A 203 -12.92 42.12 14.72
CA GLY A 203 -14.23 42.63 14.35
C GLY A 203 -14.10 43.67 13.25
N GLU A 204 -14.91 43.53 12.21
CA GLU A 204 -15.32 44.65 11.36
C GLU A 204 -16.83 44.58 11.19
N THR A 205 -17.48 45.51 11.88
CA THR A 205 -18.83 45.98 11.65
C THR A 205 -18.91 46.76 10.33
N TRP A 206 -20.06 46.60 9.66
CA TRP A 206 -20.58 47.24 8.43
C TRP A 206 -20.34 46.47 7.13
#